data_AF-A0A838S772-F1
#
_entry.id   AF-A0A838S772-F1
#
_cell.length_a   1.000
_cell.length_b   1.000
_cell.length_c   1.000
_cell.angle_alpha   90.00
_cell.angle_beta   90.00
_cell.angle_gamma   90.00
#
_symmetry.space_group_name_H-M   'P 1'
#
loop_
_entity.id
_entity.type
_entity.pdbx_description
1 polymer ?
#
loop_
_entity_poly.entity_id
_entity_poly.type
_entity_poly.pdbx_seq_one_letter_code
_entity_poly.pdbx_strand_id
1 'polypeptide(L)'
;MTAPQSSAAPRRVAILGAGPIGLDAALACAERGWPFTVFEAGDRVGGNVRAWGHVRLFTPWSMNVSPRMRDALDRAGIAVPTGEHH
;
A
#
# COMPACT_ATOMS: atom_id res chain seq x y z
N MET A 1 -7.98 41.54 2.51
CA MET A 1 -9.01 40.56 2.90
C MET A 1 -8.32 39.20 2.97
N THR A 2 -7.82 38.84 4.15
CA THR A 2 -6.95 37.67 4.36
C THR A 2 -7.82 36.44 4.50
N ALA A 3 -7.64 35.44 3.63
CA ALA A 3 -8.37 34.17 3.74
C ALA A 3 -8.05 33.48 5.08
N PRO A 4 -9.02 32.79 5.71
CA PRO A 4 -8.74 32.05 6.94
C PRO A 4 -7.76 30.92 6.62
N GLN A 5 -6.58 30.97 7.26
CA GLN A 5 -5.67 29.83 7.29
C GLN A 5 -6.30 28.78 8.21
N SER A 6 -6.86 27.73 7.61
CA SER A 6 -7.37 26.59 8.37
C SER A 6 -6.19 25.86 9.00
N SER A 7 -5.98 26.08 10.29
CA SER A 7 -5.22 25.15 11.14
C SER A 7 -6.07 23.89 11.33
N ALA A 8 -6.21 23.10 10.27
CA ALA A 8 -6.84 21.80 10.36
C ALA A 8 -5.86 20.86 11.08
N ALA A 9 -6.26 20.33 12.23
CA ALA A 9 -5.56 19.24 12.90
C ALA A 9 -5.14 18.16 11.87
N PRO A 10 -3.98 17.50 12.06
CA PRO A 10 -3.47 16.54 11.09
C PRO A 10 -4.55 15.49 10.78
N ARG A 11 -4.94 15.40 9.51
CA ARG A 11 -6.01 14.49 9.06
C ARG A 11 -5.54 13.06 9.31
N ARG A 12 -6.21 12.36 10.23
CA ARG A 12 -5.96 10.94 10.49
C ARG A 12 -6.75 10.09 9.53
N VAL A 13 -6.08 9.18 8.82
CA VAL A 13 -6.67 8.35 7.76
C VAL A 13 -6.91 6.93 8.26
N ALA A 14 -8.13 6.42 8.09
CA ALA A 14 -8.43 5.00 8.25
C ALA A 14 -8.45 4.33 6.88
N ILE A 15 -7.70 3.25 6.72
CA ILE A 15 -7.61 2.48 5.46
C ILE A 15 -8.21 1.11 5.73
N LEU A 16 -9.25 0.76 4.98
CA LEU A 16 -9.94 -0.54 5.09
C LEU A 16 -9.44 -1.48 3.99
N GLY A 17 -8.87 -2.60 4.40
CA GLY A 17 -8.19 -3.58 3.55
C GLY A 17 -6.68 -3.36 3.50
N ALA A 18 -5.90 -4.40 3.87
CA ALA A 18 -4.46 -4.46 3.69
C ALA A 18 -4.07 -5.24 2.43
N GLY A 19 -4.86 -5.08 1.36
CA GLY A 19 -4.53 -5.54 0.01
C GLY A 19 -3.61 -4.56 -0.73
N PRO A 20 -3.27 -4.83 -2.00
CA PRO A 20 -2.34 -3.99 -2.77
C PRO A 20 -2.72 -2.51 -2.79
N ILE A 21 -4.00 -2.21 -3.04
CA ILE A 21 -4.48 -0.82 -3.11
C ILE A 21 -4.43 -0.14 -1.73
N GLY A 22 -4.80 -0.84 -0.67
CA GLY A 22 -4.75 -0.29 0.69
C GLY A 22 -3.33 -0.02 1.17
N LEU A 23 -2.38 -0.90 0.81
CA LEU A 23 -0.96 -0.68 1.09
C LEU A 23 -0.38 0.49 0.28
N ASP A 24 -0.78 0.67 -0.97
CA ASP A 24 -0.37 1.87 -1.75
C ASP A 24 -0.91 3.15 -1.13
N ALA A 25 -2.16 3.15 -0.64
CA ALA A 25 -2.74 4.27 0.07
C ALA A 25 -2.00 4.58 1.37
N ALA A 26 -1.57 3.54 2.11
CA ALA A 26 -0.76 3.69 3.32
C ALA A 26 0.60 4.32 3.01
N LEU A 27 1.27 3.90 1.93
CA LEU A 27 2.51 4.51 1.46
C LEU A 27 2.30 5.98 1.08
N ALA A 28 1.21 6.31 0.38
CA ALA A 28 0.89 7.69 0.04
C ALA A 28 0.63 8.58 1.27
N CYS A 29 0.08 8.02 2.36
CA CYS A 29 -0.05 8.70 3.64
C CYS A 29 1.30 8.88 4.33
N ALA A 30 2.15 7.85 4.33
CA ALA A 30 3.50 7.91 4.89
C ALA A 30 4.36 8.98 4.20
N GLU A 31 4.33 9.07 2.87
CA GLU A 31 5.01 10.11 2.08
C GLU A 31 4.59 11.53 2.47
N ARG A 32 3.33 11.70 2.86
CA ARG A 32 2.75 13.01 3.25
C ARG A 32 2.89 13.31 4.74
N GLY A 33 3.44 12.38 5.53
CA GLY A 33 3.49 12.48 7.00
C GLY A 33 2.11 12.46 7.65
N TRP A 34 1.09 11.89 6.99
CA TRP A 34 -0.26 11.83 7.53
C TRP A 34 -0.38 10.61 8.46
N PRO A 35 -0.90 10.77 9.69
CA PRO A 35 -1.11 9.62 10.56
C PRO A 35 -2.20 8.73 9.99
N PHE A 36 -1.98 7.42 9.95
CA PHE A 36 -2.95 6.47 9.42
C PHE A 36 -3.04 5.17 10.23
N THR A 37 -4.09 4.40 9.99
CA THR A 37 -4.27 3.04 10.53
C THR A 37 -4.89 2.17 9.44
N VAL A 38 -4.31 0.99 9.22
CA VAL A 38 -4.81 0.01 8.24
C VAL A 38 -5.54 -1.10 8.99
N PHE A 39 -6.73 -1.43 8.54
CA PHE A 39 -7.56 -2.52 9.05
C PHE A 39 -7.67 -3.62 7.99
N GLU A 40 -7.46 -4.87 8.38
CA GLU A 40 -7.61 -6.04 7.51
C GLU A 40 -8.59 -7.01 8.16
N ALA A 41 -9.46 -7.61 7.35
CA ALA A 41 -10.43 -8.59 7.82
C ALA A 41 -9.82 -10.00 7.94
N GLY A 42 -8.85 -10.31 7.09
CA GLY A 42 -8.07 -11.53 7.16
C GLY A 42 -7.12 -11.60 8.36
N ASP A 43 -6.61 -12.79 8.61
CA ASP A 43 -5.63 -13.09 9.66
C ASP A 43 -4.26 -12.43 9.43
N ARG A 44 -3.95 -12.09 8.17
CA ARG A 44 -2.68 -11.52 7.74
C ARG A 44 -2.87 -10.45 6.67
N VAL A 45 -1.90 -9.54 6.57
CA VAL A 45 -1.78 -8.57 5.46
C VAL A 45 -1.87 -9.30 4.12
N GLY A 46 -2.69 -8.75 3.21
CA GLY A 46 -2.99 -9.34 1.92
C GLY A 46 -3.91 -10.56 1.99
N GLY A 47 -4.74 -10.70 3.02
CA GLY A 47 -5.60 -11.88 3.25
C GLY A 47 -6.33 -12.37 1.99
N ASN A 48 -7.00 -11.46 1.26
CA ASN A 48 -7.67 -11.82 0.01
C ASN A 48 -6.69 -12.30 -1.09
N VAL A 49 -5.57 -11.61 -1.30
CA VAL A 49 -4.57 -12.02 -2.30
C VAL A 49 -3.98 -13.40 -1.96
N ARG A 50 -3.77 -13.68 -0.67
CA ARG A 50 -3.28 -14.98 -0.19
C ARG A 50 -4.27 -16.10 -0.42
N ALA A 51 -5.56 -15.86 -0.20
CA ALA A 51 -6.60 -16.88 -0.43
C ALA A 51 -6.65 -17.35 -1.90
N TRP A 52 -6.33 -16.44 -2.83
CA TRP A 52 -6.30 -16.72 -4.27
C TRP A 52 -4.90 -17.11 -4.78
N GLY A 53 -3.92 -17.36 -3.89
CA GLY A 53 -2.53 -17.65 -4.28
C GLY A 53 -2.34 -18.90 -5.16
N HIS A 54 -3.36 -19.76 -5.25
CA HIS A 54 -3.40 -20.90 -6.17
C HIS A 54 -3.72 -20.50 -7.62
N VAL A 55 -4.23 -19.30 -7.86
CA VAL A 55 -4.53 -18.79 -9.20
C VAL A 55 -3.26 -18.20 -9.81
N ARG A 56 -2.88 -18.71 -10.98
CA ARG A 56 -1.79 -18.17 -11.78
C ARG A 56 -2.26 -16.92 -12.51
N LEU A 57 -1.64 -15.78 -12.21
CA LEU A 57 -1.84 -14.56 -12.99
C LEU A 57 -1.21 -14.74 -14.38
N PHE A 58 -1.86 -14.18 -15.39
CA PHE A 58 -1.34 -14.12 -16.76
C PHE A 58 -0.37 -12.96 -16.97
N THR A 59 -0.21 -12.08 -15.98
CA THR A 59 0.76 -10.98 -15.96
C THR A 59 1.84 -11.22 -14.92
N PRO A 60 3.10 -10.86 -15.21
CA PRO A 60 4.18 -10.85 -14.22
C PRO A 60 3.83 -9.99 -13.01
N TRP A 61 4.28 -10.40 -11.81
CA TRP A 61 4.06 -9.64 -10.58
C TRP A 61 4.66 -8.24 -10.64
N SER A 62 5.73 -8.05 -11.41
CA SER A 62 6.39 -6.76 -11.64
C SER A 62 5.46 -5.69 -12.22
N MET A 63 4.40 -6.07 -12.93
CA MET A 63 3.40 -5.15 -13.47
C MET A 63 2.41 -4.64 -12.41
N ASN A 64 2.29 -5.33 -11.28
CA ASN A 64 1.36 -4.98 -10.20
C ASN A 64 2.00 -4.14 -9.09
N VAL A 65 3.18 -3.56 -9.34
CA VAL A 65 3.93 -2.77 -8.36
C VAL A 65 3.86 -1.29 -8.74
N SER A 66 3.27 -0.46 -7.89
CA SER A 66 3.25 0.99 -8.09
C SER A 66 4.66 1.60 -7.91
N PRO A 67 4.93 2.83 -8.39
CA PRO A 67 6.18 3.53 -8.10
C PRO A 67 6.46 3.64 -6.59
N ARG A 68 5.45 3.96 -5.78
CA ARG A 68 5.59 4.06 -4.31
C ARG A 68 6.01 2.75 -3.68
N MET A 69 5.44 1.65 -4.15
CA MET A 69 5.80 0.31 -3.68
C MET A 69 7.25 -0.02 -4.03
N ARG A 70 7.71 0.32 -5.24
CA ARG A 70 9.12 0.14 -5.63
C ARG A 70 10.04 0.92 -4.70
N ASP A 71 9.77 2.21 -4.52
CA ASP A 71 10.57 3.05 -3.64
C ASP A 71 10.58 2.54 -2.19
N ALA A 72 9.44 2.02 -1.71
CA ALA A 72 9.32 1.44 -0.38
C ALA A 72 10.12 0.13 -0.24
N LEU A 73 10.09 -0.74 -1.25
CA LEU A 73 10.86 -1.98 -1.31
C LEU A 73 12.36 -1.68 -1.37
N ASP A 74 12.76 -0.72 -2.20
CA ASP A 74 14.16 -0.29 -2.32
C ASP A 74 14.70 0.27 -1.00
N ARG A 75 13.92 1.14 -0.33
CA ARG A 75 14.28 1.64 1.02
C ARG A 75 14.38 0.53 2.07
N ALA A 76 13.61 -0.55 1.90
CA ALA A 76 13.66 -1.72 2.77
C ALA A 76 14.78 -2.71 2.39
N GLY A 77 15.50 -2.48 1.29
CA GLY A 77 16.49 -3.42 0.76
C GLY A 77 15.89 -4.73 0.23
N ILE A 78 14.61 -4.71 -0.18
CA ILE A 78 13.88 -5.88 -0.68
C ILE A 78 13.76 -5.75 -2.20
N ALA A 79 14.17 -6.79 -2.93
CA ALA A 79 14.03 -6.81 -4.38
C ALA A 79 12.55 -6.84 -4.81
N VAL A 80 12.21 -6.16 -5.90
CA VAL A 80 10.87 -6.19 -6.47
C VAL A 80 10.52 -7.60 -6.95
N PRO A 81 9.40 -8.20 -6.50
CA PRO A 81 8.99 -9.51 -6.97
C PRO A 81 8.68 -9.49 -8.47
N THR A 82 9.41 -10.29 -9.25
CA THR A 82 9.20 -10.42 -10.70
C THR A 82 8.12 -11.43 -11.03
N GLY A 83 8.00 -12.49 -10.21
CA GLY A 83 7.13 -13.63 -10.49
C GLY A 83 7.73 -14.66 -11.41
N GLU A 84 9.01 -14.54 -11.76
CA GLU A 84 9.71 -15.43 -12.70
C GLU A 84 10.34 -16.66 -12.04
N HIS A 85 10.25 -16.79 -10.72
CA HIS A 85 10.75 -17.95 -9.99
C HIS A 85 9.62 -18.94 -9.70
N HIS A 86 9.75 -20.11 -10.32
CA HIS A 86 8.94 -21.31 -10.14
C HIS A 86 9.06 -21.89 -8.73
#